data_AF-A0A8T5T381-F1
#
_entry.id   AF-A0A8T5T381-F1
#
_cell.length_a   1.000
_cell.length_b   1.000
_cell.length_c   1.000
_cell.angle_alpha   90.00
_cell.angle_beta   90.00
_cell.angle_gamma   90.00
#
_symmetry.space_group_name_H-M   'P 1'
#
loop_
_entity.id
_entity.type
_entity.pdbx_description
1 polymer ?
#
loop_
_entity_poly.entity_id
_entity_poly.type
_entity_poly.pdbx_seq_one_letter_code
_entity_poly.pdbx_strand_id
1 'polypeptide(L)' 'MTDEIQLKINNETLPLNDYIKLIIKKLNLALISTLKGVDEESMEKIEISITLEDK' A
#
# COMPACT_ATOMS: atom_id res chain seq x y z
N MET A 1 3.85 10.57 -13.57
CA MET A 1 4.62 9.86 -12.53
C MET A 1 4.04 8.46 -12.46
N THR A 2 4.87 7.44 -12.61
CA THR A 2 4.42 6.05 -12.57
C THR A 2 4.49 5.59 -11.12
N ASP A 3 3.36 5.21 -10.53
CA ASP A 3 3.34 4.70 -9.16
C ASP A 3 4.07 3.35 -9.12
N GLU A 4 5.00 3.20 -8.19
CA GLU A 4 5.64 1.91 -7.90
C GLU A 4 4.92 1.25 -6.71
N ILE A 5 4.34 0.07 -6.95
CA ILE A 5 3.66 -0.72 -5.93
C ILE A 5 4.33 -2.08 -5.84
N GLN A 6 4.85 -2.39 -4.66
CA GLN A 6 5.49 -3.66 -4.34
C GLN A 6 4.70 -4.39 -3.25
N LEU A 7 4.44 -5.68 -3.44
CA LEU A 7 3.92 -6.56 -2.40
C LEU A 7 5.03 -7.53 -2.01
N LYS A 8 5.34 -7.59 -0.71
CA LYS A 8 6.31 -8.53 -0.15
C LYS A 8 5.61 -9.55 0.74
N ILE A 9 5.87 -10.84 0.52
CA ILE A 9 5.45 -11.93 1.39
C ILE A 9 6.71 -12.69 1.80
N ASN A 10 6.95 -12.85 3.10
CA ASN A 10 8.16 -13.49 3.63
C ASN A 10 9.47 -12.90 3.05
N ASN A 11 9.53 -11.56 2.95
CA ASN A 11 10.62 -10.79 2.32
C ASN A 11 10.82 -10.99 0.81
N GLU A 12 9.98 -11.79 0.13
CA GLU A 12 10.03 -11.96 -1.31
C GLU A 12 9.08 -10.99 -2.02
N THR A 13 9.56 -10.29 -3.05
CA THR A 13 8.73 -9.39 -3.87
C THR A 13 7.97 -10.19 -4.90
N LEU A 14 6.65 -10.07 -4.88
CA LEU A 14 5.77 -10.78 -5.81
C LEU A 14 5.46 -9.92 -7.04
N PRO A 15 5.41 -10.51 -8.24
CA PRO A 15 4.97 -9.80 -9.43
C PRO A 15 3.49 -9.44 -9.31
N LEU A 16 3.17 -8.16 -9.52
CA LEU A 16 1.80 -7.65 -9.51
C LEU A 16 1.37 -7.26 -10.92
N ASN A 17 0.16 -7.67 -11.30
CA ASN A 17 -0.50 -7.13 -12.49
C ASN A 17 -1.15 -5.77 -12.19
N ASP A 18 -1.53 -5.05 -13.25
CA ASP A 18 -2.03 -3.68 -13.12
C ASP A 18 -3.37 -3.57 -12.38
N TYR A 19 -4.20 -4.61 -12.45
CA TYR A 19 -5.46 -4.66 -11.71
C TYR A 19 -5.23 -4.74 -10.20
N ILE A 20 -4.32 -5.60 -9.74
CA ILE A 20 -3.97 -5.71 -8.32
C ILE A 20 -3.30 -4.44 -7.81
N LYS A 21 -2.39 -3.85 -8.60
CA LYS A 21 -1.78 -2.54 -8.30
C LYS A 21 -2.85 -1.46 -8.07
N LEU A 22 -3.86 -1.39 -8.95
CA LEU A 22 -4.96 -0.45 -8.84
C LEU A 22 -5.78 -0.66 -7.56
N ILE A 23 -6.09 -1.90 -7.20
CA ILE A 23 -6.82 -2.22 -5.97
C ILE A 23 -6.03 -1.79 -4.73
N ILE A 24 -4.76 -2.19 -4.63
CA ILE A 24 -3.90 -1.85 -3.49
C ILE A 24 -3.82 -0.33 -3.33
N LYS A 25 -3.60 0.40 -4.43
CA LYS A 25 -3.57 1.87 -4.41
C LYS A 25 -4.86 2.46 -3.85
N LYS A 26 -6.02 2.08 -4.42
CA LYS A 26 -7.32 2.63 -4.03
C LYS A 26 -7.67 2.33 -2.58
N LEU A 27 -7.43 1.10 -2.12
CA LEU A 27 -7.70 0.71 -0.74
C LEU A 27 -6.84 1.50 0.23
N ASN A 28 -5.54 1.62 -0.03
CA ASN A 28 -4.64 2.33 0.88
C ASN A 28 -4.92 3.83 0.92
N LEU A 29 -5.22 4.47 -0.21
CA LEU A 29 -5.65 5.87 -0.23
C LEU A 29 -6.95 6.08 0.54
N ALA A 30 -7.94 5.20 0.35
CA ALA A 30 -9.20 5.27 1.09
C ALA A 30 -9.02 5.06 2.60
N LEU A 31 -8.06 4.23 3.03
CA LEU A 31 -7.72 4.09 4.44
C LEU A 31 -7.07 5.38 4.97
N ILE A 32 -6.09 5.91 4.24
CA ILE A 32 -5.34 7.10 4.66
C ILE A 32 -6.23 8.33 4.73
N SER A 33 -7.18 8.49 3.80
CA SER A 33 -8.13 9.61 3.80
C SER A 33 -8.98 9.71 5.07
N THR A 34 -9.04 8.63 5.86
CA THR A 34 -9.77 8.61 7.15
C THR A 34 -8.87 8.95 8.35
N LEU A 35 -7.56 9.03 8.17
CA LEU A 35 -6.60 9.29 9.24
C LEU A 35 -6.47 10.80 9.52
N LYS A 36 -6.61 11.19 10.79
CA LYS A 36 -6.43 12.59 11.21
C LYS A 36 -4.94 12.96 11.15
N GLY A 37 -4.66 14.12 10.54
CA GLY A 37 -3.31 14.69 10.50
C GLY A 37 -2.41 14.14 9.40
N VAL A 38 -2.95 13.35 8.47
CA VAL A 38 -2.26 12.95 7.24
C VAL A 38 -2.76 13.84 6.11
N ASP A 39 -1.85 14.51 5.42
CA ASP A 39 -2.15 15.36 4.26
C ASP A 39 -1.78 14.59 2.98
N GLU A 40 -2.76 14.36 2.11
CA GLU A 40 -2.57 13.56 0.90
C GLU A 40 -1.65 14.21 -0.12
N GLU A 41 -1.56 15.53 -0.14
CA GLU A 41 -0.78 16.26 -1.15
C GLU A 41 0.73 16.26 -0.84
N SER A 42 1.12 15.99 0.41
CA SER A 42 2.52 15.95 0.85
C SER A 42 3.09 14.54 1.01
N MET A 43 2.33 13.49 0.68
CA MET A 43 2.80 12.11 0.79
C MET A 43 3.69 11.68 -0.37
N GLU A 44 4.92 11.28 -0.05
CA GLU A 44 5.86 10.72 -1.04
C GLU A 44 5.87 9.18 -1.07
N LYS A 45 5.56 8.52 0.07
CA LYS A 45 5.61 7.06 0.21
C LYS A 45 4.60 6.55 1.24
N ILE A 46 3.95 5.43 0.94
CA ILE A 46 3.07 4.69 1.86
C ILE A 46 3.72 3.32 2.13
N GLU A 47 3.88 2.95 3.40
CA GLU A 47 4.37 1.63 3.81
C GLU A 47 3.39 1.01 4.81
N ILE A 48 2.95 -0.23 4.53
CA ILE A 48 2.01 -0.97 5.38
C ILE A 48 2.62 -2.35 5.64
N SER A 49 2.79 -2.68 6.92
CA SER A 49 3.34 -3.95 7.38
C SER A 49 2.29 -4.69 8.19
N ILE A 50 2.01 -5.94 7.79
CA ILE A 50 1.04 -6.80 8.47
C ILE A 50 1.81 -7.98 9.07
N THR A 51 1.76 -8.13 10.39
CA THR A 51 2.27 -9.30 11.10
C THR A 51 1.11 -10.23 11.39
N LEU A 52 1.21 -11.47 10.90
CA LEU A 52 0.24 -12.51 11.25
C LEU A 52 0.73 -13.16 12.54
N GLU A 53 -0.08 -13.11 13.60
CA GLU A 53 0.14 -13.95 14.78
C GLU A 53 -0.34 -15.37 14.47
N ASP A 54 0.45 -16.38 14.85
CA ASP A 54 0.02 -17.78 14.76
C ASP A 54 -1.32 -17.93 15.51
N LYS A 55 -2.34 -18.45 14.81
CA LYS A 55 -3.67 -18.70 15.39
C LYS A 55 -3.66 -19.82 16.41
#